data_AF-A7RKI0-F1
#
_entry.id   AF-A7RKI0-F1
#
_cell.length_a   1.000
_cell.length_b   1.000
_cell.length_c   1.000
_cell.angle_alpha   90.00
_cell.angle_beta   90.00
_cell.angle_gamma   90.00
#
_symmetry.space_group_name_H-M   'P 1'
#
loop_
_entity.id
_entity.type
_entity.pdbx_description
1 polymer ?
#
loop_
_entity_poly.entity_id
_entity_poly.type
_entity_poly.pdbx_seq_one_letter_code
_entity_poly.pdbx_strand_id
1 'polypeptide(L)'
;MTSDILADAALAALFAVLVAVDIIGNAFVCFVILKHRVGVTLIHTRTAMDYLLANLAASDILLGVFVIPRYIIPGSVNPMGFKGDLLCKFVTGGVFIWVGGAASVFSLILIAAERYSSVVYPHKPNLRISKARLPDVLLSCWIFAFILNSPLFIFMVYDEKSEFCVEEWPSYVLPRAYGILWLLYGGLVPIAAMACLYAQIIRSLWFKHPSLTINTRSNVPKVLATPKPVPKMRRTNVDELASSDITVGLAWGRQVSGTQEPKIRQTNVDELASGDVTVGLAWGRQVSGTQEPKIRQTNVDELASGDVTVGLAWGRQVSGTQEPKIRRTNVDELASDDVKVGLAWGRQVSGTQEPKIRRTNVDELASGDVKVGLAWGRQVSGTQEPKIRRTNVDELASGDVKVGLAWGRQVSGTQEPKIRRTNVDELASDDVKVGLAWGRQVSGTQEPKIRRTNVDELASGDVKVGLAWGRQVSGTQGNVSVDCFGRA
;
A
#
# COMPACT_ATOMS: atom_id res chain seq x y z
N MET A 1 -50.15 29.96 -4.70
CA MET A 1 -50.74 28.66 -5.12
C MET A 1 -49.85 27.93 -6.11
N THR A 2 -49.56 28.46 -7.31
CA THR A 2 -48.62 27.81 -8.26
C THR A 2 -47.16 27.81 -7.79
N SER A 3 -46.72 28.88 -7.10
CA SER A 3 -45.40 28.97 -6.46
C SER A 3 -45.20 27.90 -5.38
N ASP A 4 -46.25 27.64 -4.60
CA ASP A 4 -46.19 26.78 -3.41
C ASP A 4 -46.20 25.30 -3.85
N ILE A 5 -47.03 24.96 -4.83
CA ILE A 5 -47.05 23.61 -5.45
C ILE A 5 -45.70 23.30 -6.13
N LEU A 6 -45.09 24.28 -6.82
CA LEU A 6 -43.79 24.08 -7.45
C LEU A 6 -42.68 23.88 -6.41
N ALA A 7 -42.74 24.62 -5.30
CA ALA A 7 -41.78 24.49 -4.19
C ALA A 7 -41.90 23.12 -3.51
N ASP A 8 -43.12 22.67 -3.23
CA ASP A 8 -43.39 21.36 -2.61
C ASP A 8 -42.96 20.20 -3.53
N ALA A 9 -43.27 20.31 -4.83
CA ALA A 9 -42.85 19.32 -5.83
C ALA A 9 -41.31 19.29 -5.99
N ALA A 10 -40.65 20.46 -5.97
CA ALA A 10 -39.19 20.54 -6.03
C ALA A 10 -38.53 19.96 -4.77
N LEU A 11 -39.11 20.22 -3.59
CA LEU A 11 -38.64 19.67 -2.33
C LEU A 11 -38.77 18.14 -2.28
N ALA A 12 -39.93 17.61 -2.71
CA ALA A 12 -40.16 16.18 -2.80
C ALA A 12 -39.20 15.50 -3.79
N ALA A 13 -38.98 16.11 -4.96
CA ALA A 13 -38.03 15.61 -5.95
C ALA A 13 -36.58 15.61 -5.41
N LEU A 14 -36.18 16.67 -4.70
CA LEU A 14 -34.87 16.74 -4.07
C LEU A 14 -34.68 15.65 -3.01
N PHE A 15 -35.65 15.47 -2.11
CA PHE A 15 -35.60 14.42 -1.10
C PHE A 15 -35.58 13.02 -1.74
N ALA A 16 -36.35 12.80 -2.80
CA ALA A 16 -36.34 11.53 -3.53
C ALA A 16 -34.95 11.21 -4.11
N VAL A 17 -34.27 12.21 -4.70
CA VAL A 17 -32.90 12.05 -5.22
C VAL A 17 -31.91 11.77 -4.08
N LEU A 18 -31.97 12.54 -2.99
CA LEU A 18 -31.09 12.35 -1.84
C LEU A 18 -31.24 10.95 -1.23
N VAL A 19 -32.49 10.48 -1.03
CA VAL A 19 -32.77 9.14 -0.51
C VAL A 19 -32.29 8.06 -1.48
N ALA A 20 -32.47 8.24 -2.80
CA ALA A 20 -31.98 7.27 -3.78
C ALA A 20 -30.45 7.13 -3.72
N VAL A 21 -29.73 8.24 -3.68
CA VAL A 21 -28.27 8.26 -3.58
C VAL A 21 -27.81 7.64 -2.25
N ASP A 22 -28.46 8.00 -1.15
CA ASP A 22 -28.18 7.47 0.19
C ASP A 22 -28.32 5.93 0.24
N ILE A 23 -29.49 5.41 -0.18
CA ILE A 23 -29.76 3.97 -0.14
C ILE A 23 -28.80 3.22 -1.07
N ILE A 24 -28.58 3.70 -2.30
CA ILE A 24 -27.68 3.04 -3.25
C ILE A 24 -26.23 3.05 -2.73
N GLY A 25 -25.75 4.19 -2.24
CA GLY A 25 -24.40 4.34 -1.72
C GLY A 25 -24.14 3.46 -0.51
N ASN A 26 -25.02 3.50 0.49
CA ASN A 26 -24.87 2.70 1.70
C ASN A 26 -25.12 1.20 1.48
N ALA A 27 -26.01 0.84 0.54
CA ALA A 27 -26.17 -0.56 0.12
C ALA A 27 -24.91 -1.07 -0.61
N PHE A 28 -24.26 -0.24 -1.43
CA PHE A 28 -22.99 -0.58 -2.06
C PHE A 28 -21.88 -0.82 -1.03
N VAL A 29 -21.78 0.04 0.00
CA VAL A 29 -20.84 -0.18 1.13
C VAL A 29 -21.11 -1.53 1.79
N CYS A 30 -22.37 -1.84 2.11
CA CYS A 30 -22.74 -3.13 2.67
C CYS A 30 -22.39 -4.29 1.73
N PHE A 31 -22.65 -4.14 0.43
CA PHE A 31 -22.33 -5.14 -0.58
C PHE A 31 -20.82 -5.42 -0.67
N VAL A 32 -19.98 -4.37 -0.68
CA VAL A 32 -18.52 -4.52 -0.68
C VAL A 32 -18.06 -5.27 0.56
N ILE A 33 -18.54 -4.87 1.75
CA ILE A 33 -18.20 -5.54 3.02
C ILE A 33 -18.68 -7.01 3.03
N LEU A 34 -19.86 -7.30 2.47
CA LEU A 34 -20.42 -8.66 2.39
C LEU A 34 -19.75 -9.53 1.32
N LYS A 35 -19.36 -8.97 0.17
CA LYS A 35 -18.66 -9.70 -0.90
C LYS A 35 -17.26 -10.11 -0.44
N HIS A 36 -16.59 -9.27 0.33
CA HIS A 36 -15.38 -9.63 1.08
C HIS A 36 -15.62 -10.73 2.14
N ARG A 37 -16.86 -11.12 2.46
CA ARG A 37 -17.15 -12.29 3.32
C ARG A 37 -17.23 -13.62 2.58
N VAL A 38 -17.40 -13.64 1.25
CA VAL A 38 -17.77 -14.85 0.48
C VAL A 38 -16.80 -15.16 -0.68
N GLY A 39 -16.09 -14.18 -1.23
CA GLY A 39 -15.11 -14.38 -2.31
C GLY A 39 -13.65 -14.41 -1.86
N VAL A 40 -12.87 -15.35 -2.40
CA VAL A 40 -11.41 -15.53 -2.24
C VAL A 40 -10.65 -14.41 -2.98
N THR A 41 -10.86 -13.15 -2.61
CA THR A 41 -10.14 -12.02 -3.24
C THR A 41 -9.71 -11.01 -2.19
N LEU A 42 -8.40 -11.00 -1.97
CA LEU A 42 -7.57 -10.09 -1.16
C LEU A 42 -7.99 -9.87 0.30
N ILE A 43 -7.51 -10.80 1.14
CA ILE A 43 -6.84 -10.58 2.43
C ILE A 43 -7.13 -9.21 3.09
N HIS A 44 -8.34 -9.04 3.61
CA HIS A 44 -8.54 -8.12 4.73
C HIS A 44 -8.94 -8.97 5.94
N THR A 45 -8.03 -9.04 6.92
CA THR A 45 -8.38 -9.54 8.25
C THR A 45 -9.58 -8.74 8.74
N ARG A 46 -10.70 -9.40 9.05
CA ARG A 46 -11.94 -8.75 9.53
C ARG A 46 -11.58 -7.72 10.59
N THR A 47 -11.70 -6.43 10.27
CA THR A 47 -11.25 -5.38 11.18
C THR A 47 -12.45 -4.85 11.94
N ALA A 48 -12.26 -4.38 13.18
CA ALA A 48 -13.34 -3.73 13.93
C ALA A 48 -13.99 -2.57 13.12
N MET A 49 -13.19 -1.93 12.26
CA MET A 49 -13.60 -0.93 11.28
C MET A 49 -14.68 -1.40 10.31
N ASP A 50 -14.62 -2.64 9.80
CA ASP A 50 -15.59 -3.13 8.81
C ASP A 50 -17.00 -3.22 9.40
N TYR A 51 -17.10 -3.63 10.66
CA TYR A 51 -18.36 -3.67 11.41
C TYR A 51 -18.86 -2.27 11.76
N LEU A 52 -17.96 -1.33 12.10
CA LEU A 52 -18.34 0.06 12.34
C LEU A 52 -18.86 0.75 11.07
N LEU A 53 -18.22 0.50 9.93
CA LEU A 53 -18.68 0.97 8.61
C LEU A 53 -20.01 0.34 8.21
N ALA A 54 -20.20 -0.96 8.46
CA ALA A 54 -21.48 -1.61 8.24
C ALA A 54 -22.59 -1.06 9.16
N ASN A 55 -22.27 -0.71 10.42
CA ASN A 55 -23.23 -0.10 11.34
C ASN A 55 -23.65 1.30 10.90
N LEU A 56 -22.68 2.11 10.44
CA LEU A 56 -22.94 3.43 9.87
C LEU A 56 -23.83 3.34 8.61
N ALA A 57 -23.49 2.44 7.69
CA ALA A 57 -24.31 2.23 6.49
C ALA A 57 -25.73 1.75 6.83
N ALA A 58 -25.88 0.90 7.85
CA ALA A 58 -27.20 0.46 8.32
C ALA A 58 -28.02 1.60 8.95
N SER A 59 -27.39 2.51 9.71
CA SER A 59 -28.09 3.66 10.31
C SER A 59 -28.47 4.71 9.27
N ASP A 60 -27.64 4.92 8.25
CA ASP A 60 -27.94 5.82 7.14
C ASP A 60 -29.06 5.25 6.24
N ILE A 61 -29.04 3.95 5.89
CA ILE A 61 -30.16 3.30 5.18
C ILE A 61 -31.47 3.42 5.98
N LEU A 62 -31.43 3.22 7.30
CA LEU A 62 -32.60 3.39 8.15
C LEU A 62 -33.15 4.82 8.03
N LEU A 63 -32.27 5.83 8.09
CA LEU A 63 -32.63 7.22 7.89
C LEU A 63 -33.29 7.42 6.51
N GLY A 64 -32.64 7.00 5.42
CA GLY A 64 -33.14 7.15 4.06
C GLY A 64 -34.50 6.49 3.84
N VAL A 65 -34.70 5.27 4.37
CA VAL A 65 -35.97 4.54 4.26
C VAL A 65 -37.11 5.27 4.98
N PHE A 66 -36.87 5.84 6.16
CA PHE A 66 -37.90 6.52 6.94
C PHE A 66 -38.13 7.99 6.52
N VAL A 67 -37.26 8.58 5.70
CA VAL A 67 -37.51 9.87 5.02
C VAL A 67 -38.65 9.73 4.00
N ILE A 68 -38.76 8.59 3.31
CA ILE A 68 -39.80 8.32 2.30
C ILE A 68 -41.22 8.50 2.89
N PRO A 69 -41.64 7.76 3.94
CA PRO A 69 -42.98 7.89 4.50
C PRO A 69 -43.25 9.24 5.18
N ARG A 70 -42.21 9.98 5.57
CA ARG A 70 -42.36 11.30 6.22
C ARG A 70 -42.58 12.44 5.22
N TYR A 71 -41.86 12.42 4.11
CA TYR A 71 -41.78 13.56 3.18
C TYR A 71 -42.28 13.27 1.75
N ILE A 72 -42.34 12.00 1.34
CA ILE A 72 -42.73 11.60 -0.03
C ILE A 72 -44.15 11.05 -0.07
N ILE A 73 -44.58 10.33 0.97
CA ILE A 73 -45.93 9.77 1.05
C ILE A 73 -46.92 10.83 1.58
N PRO A 74 -48.09 11.04 0.93
CA PRO A 74 -49.12 11.94 1.44
C PRO A 74 -49.63 11.49 2.81
N GLY A 75 -49.77 12.39 3.78
CA GLY A 75 -50.17 12.00 5.13
C GLY A 75 -51.63 11.54 5.27
N SER A 76 -52.47 11.73 4.25
CA SER A 76 -53.83 11.18 4.14
C SER A 76 -53.89 9.65 4.12
N VAL A 77 -52.75 8.96 4.01
CA VAL A 77 -52.65 7.49 4.15
C VAL A 77 -52.83 7.00 5.58
N ASN A 78 -52.70 7.87 6.59
CA ASN A 78 -52.81 7.47 7.99
C ASN A 78 -54.30 7.27 8.38
N PRO A 79 -54.66 6.13 9.01
CA PRO A 79 -56.01 5.90 9.51
C PRO A 79 -56.31 6.83 10.71
N MET A 80 -57.59 7.12 10.94
CA MET A 80 -58.00 7.99 12.06
C MET A 80 -57.82 7.33 13.44
N GLY A 81 -57.70 8.17 14.46
CA GLY A 81 -57.56 7.78 15.87
C GLY A 81 -56.27 7.01 16.20
N PHE A 82 -56.33 6.13 17.21
CA PHE A 82 -55.15 5.45 17.80
C PHE A 82 -54.25 4.71 16.78
N LYS A 83 -54.84 4.17 15.71
CA LYS A 83 -54.05 3.49 14.66
C LYS A 83 -53.21 4.47 13.85
N GLY A 84 -53.73 5.69 13.64
CA GLY A 84 -53.01 6.80 13.01
C GLY A 84 -51.84 7.25 13.85
N ASP A 85 -52.04 7.39 15.16
CA ASP A 85 -50.98 7.74 16.11
C ASP A 85 -49.88 6.68 16.14
N LEU A 86 -50.25 5.40 16.10
CA LEU A 86 -49.26 4.32 16.06
C LEU A 86 -48.43 4.37 14.77
N LEU A 87 -49.08 4.55 13.62
CA LEU A 87 -48.38 4.72 12.34
C LEU A 87 -47.53 5.99 12.31
N CYS A 88 -47.99 7.05 12.95
CA CYS A 88 -47.26 8.29 13.10
C CYS A 88 -45.98 8.10 13.92
N LYS A 89 -46.08 7.45 15.08
CA LYS A 89 -44.94 7.19 15.96
C LYS A 89 -43.88 6.28 15.32
N PHE A 90 -44.30 5.28 14.57
CA PHE A 90 -43.40 4.24 14.07
C PHE A 90 -43.05 4.34 12.58
N VAL A 91 -43.78 5.10 11.77
CA VAL A 91 -43.59 5.11 10.31
C VAL A 91 -43.59 6.53 9.74
N THR A 92 -44.69 7.26 9.81
CA THR A 92 -44.88 8.54 9.08
C THR A 92 -44.43 9.78 9.85
N GLY A 93 -44.21 9.68 11.16
CA GLY A 93 -43.72 10.79 11.99
C GLY A 93 -42.21 10.99 11.94
N GLY A 94 -41.47 10.12 11.26
CA GLY A 94 -40.03 10.28 11.07
C GLY A 94 -39.18 10.07 12.33
N VAL A 95 -39.71 9.44 13.38
CA VAL A 95 -38.95 9.18 14.62
C VAL A 95 -37.70 8.33 14.34
N PHE A 96 -37.80 7.35 13.44
CA PHE A 96 -36.67 6.53 13.03
C PHE A 96 -35.60 7.28 12.20
N ILE A 97 -35.95 8.41 11.56
CA ILE A 97 -34.97 9.31 10.91
C ILE A 97 -34.01 9.83 11.98
N TRP A 98 -34.56 10.29 13.12
CA TRP A 98 -33.78 10.81 14.23
C TRP A 98 -33.00 9.73 14.99
N VAL A 99 -33.56 8.51 15.10
CA VAL A 99 -32.83 7.35 15.64
C VAL A 99 -31.64 6.97 14.74
N GLY A 100 -31.86 6.88 13.42
CA GLY A 100 -30.80 6.62 12.45
C GLY A 100 -29.72 7.69 12.49
N GLY A 101 -30.10 8.97 12.47
CA GLY A 101 -29.17 10.09 12.58
C GLY A 101 -28.35 10.09 13.87
N ALA A 102 -28.98 9.80 15.01
CA ALA A 102 -28.26 9.67 16.28
C ALA A 102 -27.26 8.50 16.23
N ALA A 103 -27.69 7.32 15.77
CA ALA A 103 -26.82 6.15 15.62
C ALA A 103 -25.64 6.41 14.67
N SER A 104 -25.85 7.15 13.57
CA SER A 104 -24.78 7.55 12.64
C SER A 104 -23.76 8.47 13.32
N VAL A 105 -24.21 9.48 14.07
CA VAL A 105 -23.32 10.40 14.81
C VAL A 105 -22.44 9.65 15.82
N PHE A 106 -23.01 8.73 16.60
CA PHE A 106 -22.24 7.91 17.53
C PHE A 106 -21.29 6.95 16.83
N SER A 107 -21.72 6.36 15.70
CA SER A 107 -20.87 5.50 14.87
C SER A 107 -19.65 6.25 14.35
N LEU A 108 -19.81 7.51 13.93
CA LEU A 108 -18.70 8.37 13.49
C LEU A 108 -17.67 8.62 14.61
N ILE A 109 -18.13 8.87 15.83
CA ILE A 109 -17.23 9.02 16.99
C ILE A 109 -16.46 7.72 17.26
N LEU A 110 -17.14 6.57 17.21
CA LEU A 110 -16.51 5.26 17.38
C LEU A 110 -15.47 4.98 16.29
N ILE A 111 -15.79 5.32 15.04
CA ILE A 111 -14.84 5.24 13.92
C ILE A 111 -13.61 6.10 14.19
N ALA A 112 -13.79 7.37 14.59
CA ALA A 112 -12.67 8.25 14.90
C ALA A 112 -11.83 7.73 16.08
N ALA A 113 -12.46 7.17 17.11
CA ALA A 113 -11.78 6.59 18.27
C ALA A 113 -10.98 5.32 17.91
N GLU A 114 -11.53 4.44 17.08
CA GLU A 114 -10.85 3.24 16.59
C GLU A 114 -9.67 3.62 15.69
N ARG A 115 -9.84 4.63 14.81
CA ARG A 115 -8.75 5.19 13.98
C ARG A 115 -7.67 5.84 14.84
N TYR A 116 -8.06 6.62 15.85
CA TYR A 116 -7.11 7.21 16.79
C TYR A 116 -6.29 6.14 17.52
N SER A 117 -6.95 5.11 18.06
CA SER A 117 -6.28 4.02 18.78
C SER A 117 -5.34 3.24 17.85
N SER A 118 -5.75 3.00 16.61
CA SER A 118 -4.97 2.29 15.61
C SER A 118 -3.71 3.06 15.18
N VAL A 119 -3.82 4.37 14.98
CA VAL A 119 -2.71 5.22 14.50
C VAL A 119 -1.80 5.68 15.63
N VAL A 120 -2.33 6.06 16.79
CA VAL A 120 -1.55 6.65 17.89
C VAL A 120 -0.91 5.58 18.78
N TYR A 121 -1.55 4.43 18.96
CA TYR A 121 -1.09 3.34 19.82
C TYR A 121 -0.99 1.98 19.08
N PRO A 122 -0.17 1.86 18.02
CA PRO A 122 -0.08 0.64 17.22
C PRO A 122 0.36 -0.60 18.01
N HIS A 123 1.15 -0.43 19.08
CA HIS A 123 1.66 -1.54 19.90
C HIS A 123 0.78 -1.92 21.10
N LYS A 124 -0.40 -1.31 21.26
CA LYS A 124 -1.33 -1.62 22.36
C LYS A 124 -2.67 -2.10 21.80
N PRO A 125 -2.74 -3.34 21.26
CA PRO A 125 -3.98 -3.88 20.69
C PRO A 125 -5.13 -3.92 21.71
N ASN A 126 -4.83 -3.99 23.01
CA ASN A 126 -5.83 -3.94 24.09
C ASN A 126 -6.62 -2.63 24.19
N LEU A 127 -6.14 -1.54 23.55
CA LEU A 127 -6.86 -0.27 23.46
C LEU A 127 -7.82 -0.20 22.26
N ARG A 128 -7.68 -1.12 21.29
CA ARG A 128 -8.62 -1.24 20.17
C ARG A 128 -9.90 -1.92 20.64
N ILE A 129 -11.01 -1.65 19.97
CA ILE A 129 -12.26 -2.33 20.27
C ILE A 129 -12.08 -3.81 19.95
N SER A 130 -12.01 -4.64 20.99
CA SER A 130 -11.92 -6.09 20.81
C SER A 130 -13.13 -6.59 20.03
N LYS A 131 -12.90 -7.52 19.09
CA LYS A 131 -13.98 -8.19 18.32
C LYS A 131 -15.07 -8.79 19.22
N ALA A 132 -14.71 -9.22 20.43
CA ALA A 132 -15.65 -9.75 21.40
C ALA A 132 -16.57 -8.68 22.02
N ARG A 133 -16.09 -7.44 22.16
CA ARG A 133 -16.86 -6.31 22.72
C ARG A 133 -17.57 -5.49 21.64
N LEU A 134 -17.23 -5.71 20.38
CA LEU A 134 -17.74 -4.93 19.26
C LEU A 134 -19.28 -5.03 19.11
N PRO A 135 -19.91 -6.22 19.20
CA PRO A 135 -21.38 -6.31 19.20
C PRO A 135 -22.02 -5.52 20.35
N ASP A 136 -21.43 -5.57 21.55
CA ASP A 136 -21.95 -4.85 22.72
C ASP A 136 -21.86 -3.33 22.52
N VAL A 137 -20.75 -2.85 21.95
CA VAL A 137 -20.55 -1.42 21.63
C VAL A 137 -21.57 -0.98 20.57
N LEU A 138 -21.77 -1.75 19.50
CA LEU A 138 -22.77 -1.44 18.48
C LEU A 138 -24.18 -1.43 19.08
N LEU A 139 -24.54 -2.45 19.87
CA LEU A 139 -25.84 -2.52 20.54
C LEU A 139 -26.05 -1.31 21.47
N SER A 140 -25.02 -0.90 22.21
CA SER A 140 -25.10 0.29 23.09
C SER A 140 -25.37 1.58 22.32
N CYS A 141 -24.84 1.71 21.10
CA CYS A 141 -25.10 2.85 20.21
C CYS A 141 -26.58 2.93 19.85
N TRP A 142 -27.19 1.82 19.46
CA TRP A 142 -28.62 1.75 19.14
C TRP A 142 -29.49 2.02 20.37
N ILE A 143 -29.19 1.40 21.51
CA ILE A 143 -29.92 1.64 22.77
C ILE A 143 -29.86 3.13 23.12
N PHE A 144 -28.69 3.75 23.04
CA PHE A 144 -28.54 5.17 23.30
C PHE A 144 -29.36 6.02 22.33
N ALA A 145 -29.35 5.71 21.02
CA ALA A 145 -30.14 6.41 20.01
C ALA A 145 -31.65 6.31 20.29
N PHE A 146 -32.14 5.14 20.74
CA PHE A 146 -33.55 4.97 21.14
C PHE A 146 -33.88 5.75 22.42
N ILE A 147 -33.01 5.74 23.43
CA ILE A 147 -33.21 6.50 24.67
C ILE A 147 -33.27 8.00 24.36
N LEU A 148 -32.32 8.48 23.54
CA LEU A 148 -32.25 9.87 23.12
C LEU A 148 -33.55 10.32 22.43
N ASN A 149 -34.12 9.48 21.57
CA ASN A 149 -35.34 9.77 20.81
C ASN A 149 -36.63 9.26 21.48
N SER A 150 -36.56 8.69 22.68
CA SER A 150 -37.73 8.18 23.41
C SER A 150 -38.85 9.20 23.59
N PRO A 151 -38.59 10.52 23.79
CA PRO A 151 -39.68 11.50 23.88
C PRO A 151 -40.53 11.59 22.61
N LEU A 152 -39.92 11.43 21.43
CA LEU A 152 -40.65 11.47 20.16
C LEU A 152 -41.62 10.29 20.02
N PHE A 153 -41.28 9.10 20.53
CA PHE A 153 -42.22 7.96 20.55
C PHE A 153 -43.45 8.22 21.45
N ILE A 154 -43.34 9.13 22.41
CA ILE A 154 -44.43 9.46 23.34
C ILE A 154 -45.29 10.58 22.75
N PHE A 155 -44.65 11.67 22.32
CA PHE A 155 -45.30 12.94 21.97
C PHE A 155 -45.63 13.11 20.48
N MET A 156 -45.26 12.18 19.60
CA MET A 156 -45.68 12.24 18.19
C MET A 156 -47.14 11.79 18.03
N VAL A 157 -48.00 12.61 17.41
CA VAL A 157 -49.44 12.35 17.26
C VAL A 157 -49.87 12.67 15.83
N TYR A 158 -50.85 11.94 15.31
CA TYR A 158 -51.43 12.24 13.99
C TYR A 158 -52.50 13.31 14.13
N ASP A 159 -52.31 14.45 13.46
CA ASP A 159 -53.30 15.52 13.41
C ASP A 159 -54.15 15.38 12.15
N GLU A 160 -55.42 15.01 12.35
CA GLU A 160 -56.40 14.82 11.28
C GLU A 160 -56.69 16.10 10.49
N LYS A 161 -56.47 17.30 11.07
CA LYS A 161 -56.75 18.57 10.40
C LYS A 161 -55.66 18.96 9.41
N SER A 162 -54.41 18.68 9.76
CA SER A 162 -53.26 18.95 8.90
C SER A 162 -52.89 17.75 8.03
N GLU A 163 -53.58 16.61 8.20
CA GLU A 163 -53.23 15.31 7.61
C GLU A 163 -51.75 15.00 7.79
N PHE A 164 -51.18 15.40 8.93
CA PHE A 164 -49.74 15.33 9.16
C PHE A 164 -49.42 14.97 10.60
N CYS A 165 -48.22 14.44 10.76
CA CYS A 165 -47.68 14.02 12.03
C CYS A 165 -47.00 15.19 12.75
N VAL A 166 -47.53 15.58 13.91
CA VAL A 166 -47.06 16.71 14.72
C VAL A 166 -46.58 16.28 16.10
N GLU A 167 -45.76 17.11 16.73
CA GLU A 167 -45.27 16.88 18.08
C GLU A 167 -46.16 17.60 19.11
N GLU A 168 -46.87 16.84 19.95
CA GLU A 168 -47.76 17.35 20.98
C GLU A 168 -47.11 17.23 22.37
N TRP A 169 -46.44 18.29 22.79
CA TRP A 169 -45.72 18.35 24.06
C TRP A 169 -46.62 18.89 25.20
N PRO A 170 -46.55 18.32 26.42
CA PRO A 170 -47.39 18.73 27.55
C PRO A 170 -47.03 20.10 28.12
N SER A 171 -45.83 20.62 27.85
CA SER A 171 -45.42 21.98 28.20
C SER A 171 -44.40 22.52 27.21
N TYR A 172 -44.29 23.85 27.13
CA TYR A 172 -43.34 24.53 26.23
C TYR A 172 -41.86 24.40 26.67
N VAL A 173 -41.60 23.94 27.89
CA VAL A 173 -40.23 23.79 28.42
C VAL A 173 -39.59 22.49 27.91
N LEU A 174 -40.37 21.41 27.80
CA LEU A 174 -39.88 20.11 27.33
C LEU A 174 -39.28 20.14 25.91
N PRO A 175 -39.92 20.69 24.86
CA PRO A 175 -39.33 20.71 23.52
C PRO A 175 -38.06 21.56 23.45
N ARG A 176 -37.96 22.63 24.25
CA ARG A 176 -36.72 23.43 24.37
C ARG A 176 -35.60 22.63 25.02
N ALA A 177 -35.90 21.95 26.13
CA ALA A 177 -34.94 21.08 26.80
C ALA A 177 -34.47 19.94 25.89
N TYR A 178 -35.39 19.32 25.15
CA TYR A 178 -35.10 18.28 24.16
C TYR A 178 -34.21 18.82 23.02
N GLY A 179 -34.53 19.99 22.48
CA GLY A 179 -33.71 20.65 21.45
C GLY A 179 -32.30 20.99 21.94
N ILE A 180 -32.15 21.48 23.18
CA ILE A 180 -30.82 21.72 23.78
C ILE A 180 -30.05 20.39 23.93
N LEU A 181 -30.73 19.34 24.37
CA LEU A 181 -30.13 18.02 24.52
C LEU A 181 -29.64 17.49 23.16
N TRP A 182 -30.44 17.62 22.10
CA TRP A 182 -30.05 17.28 20.74
C TRP A 182 -28.90 18.14 20.21
N LEU A 183 -28.90 19.45 20.48
CA LEU A 183 -27.82 20.34 20.10
C LEU A 183 -26.49 19.94 20.75
N LEU A 184 -26.52 19.51 22.02
CA LEU A 184 -25.34 19.04 22.72
C LEU A 184 -24.87 17.68 22.21
N TYR A 185 -25.75 16.67 22.21
CA TYR A 185 -25.37 15.28 21.94
C TYR A 185 -25.37 14.89 20.45
N GLY A 186 -26.17 15.54 19.62
CA GLY A 186 -26.19 15.34 18.17
C GLY A 186 -25.26 16.31 17.41
N GLY A 187 -24.85 17.41 18.03
CA GLY A 187 -24.04 18.46 17.39
C GLY A 187 -22.72 18.73 18.10
N LEU A 188 -22.76 19.51 19.19
CA LEU A 188 -21.57 20.13 19.78
C LEU A 188 -20.55 19.11 20.33
N VAL A 189 -21.00 18.13 21.11
CA VAL A 189 -20.14 17.09 21.69
C VAL A 189 -19.52 16.20 20.60
N PRO A 190 -20.29 15.66 19.64
CA PRO A 190 -19.72 14.92 18.51
C PRO A 190 -18.70 15.70 17.70
N ILE A 191 -19.02 16.95 17.31
CA ILE A 191 -18.12 17.78 16.51
C ILE A 191 -16.84 18.06 17.28
N ALA A 192 -16.93 18.41 18.56
CA ALA A 192 -15.75 18.65 19.39
C ALA A 192 -14.89 17.38 19.58
N ALA A 193 -15.53 16.23 19.82
CA ALA A 193 -14.85 14.95 19.96
C ALA A 193 -14.14 14.54 18.66
N MET A 194 -14.83 14.63 17.52
CA MET A 194 -14.29 14.35 16.20
C MET A 194 -13.11 15.27 15.88
N ALA A 195 -13.29 16.58 16.05
CA ALA A 195 -12.23 17.57 15.82
C ALA A 195 -11.01 17.29 16.70
N CYS A 196 -11.20 16.98 17.98
CA CYS A 196 -10.12 16.65 18.90
C CYS A 196 -9.37 15.38 18.48
N LEU A 197 -10.10 14.29 18.19
CA LEU A 197 -9.50 13.01 17.80
C LEU A 197 -8.72 13.13 16.48
N TYR A 198 -9.31 13.75 15.46
CA TYR A 198 -8.63 13.97 14.18
C TYR A 198 -7.44 14.92 14.30
N ALA A 199 -7.55 16.00 15.08
CA ALA A 199 -6.41 16.88 15.34
C ALA A 199 -5.25 16.12 16.00
N GLN A 200 -5.54 15.21 16.94
CA GLN A 200 -4.51 14.37 17.56
C GLN A 200 -3.92 13.34 16.59
N ILE A 201 -4.73 12.75 15.71
CA ILE A 201 -4.25 11.85 14.65
C ILE A 201 -3.28 12.61 13.74
N ILE A 202 -3.70 13.76 13.22
CA ILE A 202 -2.87 14.61 12.35
C ILE A 202 -1.58 15.02 13.10
N ARG A 203 -1.68 15.45 14.35
CA ARG A 203 -0.50 15.80 15.16
C ARG A 203 0.44 14.60 15.34
N SER A 204 -0.10 13.41 15.59
CA SER A 204 0.71 12.19 15.72
C SER A 204 1.41 11.84 14.42
N LEU A 205 0.74 11.98 13.27
CA LEU A 205 1.31 11.69 11.96
C LEU A 205 2.40 12.71 11.57
N TRP A 206 2.17 14.00 11.83
CA TRP A 206 3.10 15.07 11.45
C TRP A 206 4.29 15.22 12.39
N PHE A 207 4.12 14.99 13.70
CA PHE A 207 5.19 15.21 14.68
C PHE A 207 5.88 13.93 15.15
N LYS A 208 5.36 12.74 14.84
CA LYS A 208 6.14 11.49 14.97
C LYS A 208 6.70 11.11 13.59
N HIS A 209 7.86 11.68 13.24
CA HIS A 209 8.77 10.94 12.36
C HIS A 209 9.05 9.58 13.05
N PRO A 210 8.98 8.44 12.35
CA PRO A 210 9.23 7.13 12.95
C PRO A 210 10.71 6.98 13.29
N SER A 211 11.11 7.55 14.43
CA SER A 211 12.34 7.22 15.12
C SER A 211 12.08 5.99 15.98
N LEU A 212 11.73 4.86 15.36
CA LEU A 212 11.70 3.58 16.07
C LEU A 212 13.14 3.15 16.32
N THR A 213 13.66 3.62 17.45
CA THR A 213 14.81 3.03 18.10
C THR A 213 14.40 1.61 18.47
N ILE A 214 14.84 0.63 17.67
CA ILE A 214 14.66 -0.79 17.98
C ILE A 214 15.32 -1.04 19.34
N ASN A 215 14.49 -1.18 20.38
CA ASN A 215 14.92 -1.67 21.68
C ASN A 215 15.25 -3.15 21.55
N THR A 216 16.47 -3.43 21.09
CA THR A 216 17.09 -4.74 21.25
C THR A 216 17.32 -4.93 22.74
N ARG A 217 16.44 -5.66 23.43
CA ARG A 217 16.79 -6.30 24.70
C ARG A 217 17.83 -7.37 24.42
N SER A 218 19.09 -6.95 24.27
CA SER A 218 20.23 -7.85 24.39
C SER A 218 20.78 -7.71 25.80
N ASN A 219 20.50 -8.70 26.65
CA ASN A 219 21.31 -8.91 27.84
C ASN A 219 22.72 -9.30 27.37
N VAL A 220 23.66 -8.36 27.40
CA VAL A 220 25.09 -8.63 27.19
C VAL A 220 25.84 -8.09 28.40
N PRO A 221 26.62 -8.90 29.13
CA PRO A 221 27.50 -8.39 30.17
C PRO A 221 28.58 -7.49 29.55
N LYS A 222 28.88 -6.36 30.19
CA LYS A 222 30.04 -5.53 29.87
C LYS A 222 31.32 -6.34 30.06
N VAL A 223 32.05 -6.61 28.98
CA VAL A 223 33.49 -6.95 29.04
C VAL A 223 34.26 -6.14 27.99
N LEU A 224 35.22 -5.40 28.52
CA LEU A 224 36.44 -4.78 27.99
C LEU A 224 36.67 -4.62 26.47
N ALA A 225 37.09 -3.41 26.10
CA ALA A 225 37.34 -2.93 24.75
C ALA A 225 38.43 -3.72 23.98
N THR A 226 38.05 -4.22 22.80
CA THR A 226 38.91 -4.67 21.69
C THR A 226 38.40 -4.02 20.39
N PRO A 227 39.23 -3.88 19.33
CA PRO A 227 38.83 -3.19 18.10
C PRO A 227 37.55 -3.80 17.51
N LYS A 228 36.52 -2.96 17.36
CA LYS A 228 35.15 -3.39 17.04
C LYS A 228 35.10 -4.20 15.74
N PRO A 229 34.58 -5.44 15.75
CA PRO A 229 34.33 -6.18 14.53
C PRO A 229 33.16 -5.54 13.75
N VAL A 230 33.32 -5.50 12.43
CA VAL A 230 32.32 -5.01 11.46
C VAL A 230 30.97 -5.73 11.62
N PRO A 231 29.83 -5.03 11.50
CA PRO A 231 28.52 -5.67 11.56
C PRO A 231 28.39 -6.72 10.43
N LYS A 232 28.32 -7.99 10.82
CA LYS A 232 27.98 -9.11 9.95
C LYS A 232 26.53 -9.47 10.22
N MET A 233 25.64 -9.16 9.29
CA MET A 233 24.24 -9.55 9.39
C MET A 233 24.11 -11.01 8.98
N ARG A 234 23.85 -11.90 9.95
CA ARG A 234 23.82 -13.35 9.73
C ARG A 234 22.51 -13.83 9.11
N ARG A 235 21.37 -13.46 9.69
CA ARG A 235 20.02 -13.79 9.25
C ARG A 235 19.09 -12.71 9.78
N THR A 236 18.19 -12.25 8.94
CA THR A 236 17.08 -11.38 9.31
C THR A 236 15.84 -11.99 8.69
N ASN A 237 14.89 -12.39 9.52
CA ASN A 237 13.58 -12.83 9.09
C ASN A 237 12.59 -11.79 9.59
N VAL A 238 11.60 -11.48 8.78
CA VAL A 238 10.63 -10.44 9.01
C VAL A 238 9.31 -11.02 8.56
N ASP A 239 8.43 -11.25 9.53
CA ASP A 239 7.16 -11.94 9.35
C ASP A 239 6.05 -10.99 9.85
N GLU A 240 4.93 -10.93 9.14
CA GLU A 240 3.64 -10.38 9.61
C GLU A 240 3.70 -8.89 10.06
N LEU A 241 3.93 -7.97 9.10
CA LEU A 241 3.98 -6.52 9.36
C LEU A 241 2.78 -5.76 8.78
N ALA A 242 2.07 -5.06 9.67
CA ALA A 242 0.97 -4.18 9.32
C ALA A 242 1.47 -2.77 8.91
N SER A 243 1.32 -2.48 7.61
CA SER A 243 1.33 -1.16 6.93
C SER A 243 2.38 -0.13 7.40
N SER A 244 3.55 -0.11 6.75
CA SER A 244 4.56 0.96 6.84
C SER A 244 5.65 0.78 5.78
N ASP A 245 6.34 1.85 5.38
CA ASP A 245 7.56 1.75 4.57
C ASP A 245 8.64 0.99 5.36
N ILE A 246 9.11 -0.13 4.81
CA ILE A 246 9.93 -1.10 5.52
C ILE A 246 11.28 -1.21 4.82
N THR A 247 12.36 -0.92 5.55
CA THR A 247 13.72 -1.18 5.08
C THR A 247 14.39 -2.27 5.93
N VAL A 248 14.58 -3.45 5.34
CA VAL A 248 15.12 -4.64 6.03
C VAL A 248 16.47 -5.03 5.46
N GLY A 249 17.38 -5.49 6.32
CA GLY A 249 18.66 -5.99 5.85
C GLY A 249 19.60 -4.87 5.40
N LEU A 250 19.69 -3.79 6.16
CA LEU A 250 20.61 -2.69 5.89
C LEU A 250 22.02 -3.02 6.35
N ALA A 251 22.99 -2.80 5.46
CA ALA A 251 24.40 -2.90 5.80
C ALA A 251 25.18 -1.71 5.23
N TRP A 252 25.67 -0.84 6.12
CA TRP A 252 26.30 0.44 5.77
C TRP A 252 27.79 0.48 6.15
N GLY A 253 28.64 1.08 5.31
CA GLY A 253 30.07 1.23 5.59
C GLY A 253 30.73 2.47 4.96
N ARG A 254 31.35 3.30 5.80
CA ARG A 254 32.32 4.34 5.42
C ARG A 254 33.64 4.00 6.11
N GLN A 255 34.66 3.54 5.37
CA GLN A 255 35.91 3.06 5.96
C GLN A 255 37.15 3.48 5.17
N VAL A 256 38.24 3.66 5.92
CA VAL A 256 39.61 3.92 5.47
C VAL A 256 40.41 2.64 5.70
N SER A 257 41.17 2.20 4.69
CA SER A 257 42.09 1.05 4.61
C SER A 257 42.08 0.00 5.75
N GLY A 258 41.74 -1.26 5.43
CA GLY A 258 42.06 -2.43 6.26
C GLY A 258 40.88 -3.20 6.89
N THR A 259 39.62 -2.82 6.63
CA THR A 259 38.44 -3.45 7.25
C THR A 259 37.58 -4.26 6.28
N GLN A 260 37.08 -5.42 6.72
CA GLN A 260 36.14 -6.26 5.95
C GLN A 260 34.80 -5.55 5.72
N GLU A 261 34.18 -5.68 4.55
CA GLU A 261 32.90 -5.02 4.28
C GLU A 261 31.65 -5.67 4.88
N PRO A 262 30.53 -4.90 4.95
CA PRO A 262 29.20 -5.41 5.27
C PRO A 262 28.81 -6.61 4.41
N LYS A 263 28.37 -7.68 5.08
CA LYS A 263 27.88 -8.91 4.45
C LYS A 263 26.47 -9.19 4.94
N ILE A 264 25.53 -9.27 4.00
CA ILE A 264 24.18 -9.76 4.23
C ILE A 264 24.16 -11.22 3.82
N ARG A 265 24.05 -12.12 4.80
CA ARG A 265 24.07 -13.56 4.54
C ARG A 265 22.71 -14.08 4.10
N GLN A 266 21.63 -13.59 4.67
CA GLN A 266 20.27 -14.01 4.36
C GLN A 266 19.29 -12.99 4.93
N THR A 267 18.35 -12.54 4.11
CA THR A 267 17.16 -11.78 4.52
C THR A 267 15.94 -12.45 3.93
N ASN A 268 15.01 -12.86 4.77
CA ASN A 268 13.70 -13.37 4.36
C ASN A 268 12.66 -12.36 4.86
N VAL A 269 11.63 -12.15 4.05
CA VAL A 269 10.56 -11.19 4.30
C VAL A 269 9.29 -11.83 3.77
N ASP A 270 8.37 -12.15 4.66
CA ASP A 270 7.18 -12.95 4.38
C ASP A 270 5.95 -12.16 4.88
N GLU A 271 4.85 -12.11 4.10
CA GLU A 271 3.56 -11.52 4.47
C GLU A 271 3.59 -10.03 4.88
N LEU A 272 3.70 -9.09 3.90
CA LEU A 272 3.59 -7.64 4.16
C LEU A 272 2.29 -7.03 3.64
N ALA A 273 1.67 -6.20 4.48
CA ALA A 273 0.32 -5.67 4.22
C ALA A 273 0.23 -4.38 3.37
N SER A 274 1.26 -3.51 3.32
CA SER A 274 1.35 -2.30 2.45
C SER A 274 2.50 -1.35 2.83
N GLY A 275 3.07 -0.61 1.86
CA GLY A 275 4.11 0.43 2.03
C GLY A 275 5.32 0.25 1.09
N ASP A 276 6.21 1.25 1.00
CA ASP A 276 7.43 1.13 0.19
C ASP A 276 8.40 0.13 0.87
N VAL A 277 8.72 -0.96 0.19
CA VAL A 277 9.52 -2.04 0.77
C VAL A 277 10.89 -2.08 0.13
N THR A 278 11.91 -2.02 0.97
CA THR A 278 13.30 -2.15 0.54
C THR A 278 14.01 -3.26 1.32
N VAL A 279 14.35 -4.37 0.65
CA VAL A 279 14.93 -5.56 1.28
C VAL A 279 16.35 -5.81 0.79
N GLY A 280 17.27 -6.01 1.72
CA GLY A 280 18.65 -6.40 1.41
C GLY A 280 19.42 -5.29 0.73
N LEU A 281 19.59 -4.17 1.43
CA LEU A 281 20.39 -3.04 0.97
C LEU A 281 21.81 -3.09 1.51
N ALA A 282 22.78 -3.12 0.60
CA ALA A 282 24.18 -3.10 0.97
C ALA A 282 24.92 -1.92 0.32
N TRP A 283 25.49 -1.05 1.15
CA TRP A 283 26.22 0.14 0.72
C TRP A 283 27.66 0.18 1.22
N GLY A 284 28.61 0.45 0.32
CA GLY A 284 30.02 0.61 0.63
C GLY A 284 30.70 1.79 -0.08
N ARG A 285 31.47 2.59 0.67
CA ARG A 285 32.37 3.63 0.14
C ARG A 285 33.81 3.38 0.61
N GLN A 286 34.71 3.10 -0.35
CA GLN A 286 36.09 2.66 -0.10
C GLN A 286 37.14 3.58 -0.74
N VAL A 287 38.30 3.74 -0.09
CA VAL A 287 39.46 4.52 -0.57
C VAL A 287 40.65 3.63 -0.98
N SER A 288 40.83 2.44 -0.39
CA SER A 288 41.86 1.47 -0.83
C SER A 288 41.73 0.09 -0.17
N GLY A 289 41.78 -0.97 -0.98
CA GLY A 289 42.08 -2.35 -0.58
C GLY A 289 41.12 -3.04 0.40
N THR A 290 40.01 -3.62 -0.09
CA THR A 290 39.33 -4.88 0.35
C THR A 290 37.94 -5.05 -0.31
N GLN A 291 37.33 -6.24 -0.19
CA GLN A 291 36.15 -6.76 -0.94
C GLN A 291 34.82 -6.01 -0.71
N GLU A 292 34.04 -5.75 -1.79
CA GLU A 292 32.73 -5.06 -1.80
C GLU A 292 31.52 -5.79 -1.14
N PRO A 293 30.33 -5.15 -1.04
CA PRO A 293 29.22 -5.68 -0.26
C PRO A 293 28.70 -6.96 -0.91
N LYS A 294 28.41 -7.96 -0.07
CA LYS A 294 27.93 -9.26 -0.53
C LYS A 294 26.55 -9.53 0.03
N ILE A 295 25.60 -9.65 -0.89
CA ILE A 295 24.25 -10.14 -0.65
C ILE A 295 24.22 -11.60 -1.08
N ARG A 296 24.12 -12.50 -0.11
CA ARG A 296 24.15 -13.94 -0.39
C ARG A 296 22.78 -14.49 -0.78
N GLN A 297 21.72 -14.01 -0.14
CA GLN A 297 20.37 -14.48 -0.38
C GLN A 297 19.39 -13.43 0.15
N THR A 298 18.42 -13.05 -0.67
CA THR A 298 17.23 -12.32 -0.27
C THR A 298 16.02 -13.06 -0.84
N ASN A 299 15.07 -13.38 0.01
CA ASN A 299 13.78 -13.94 -0.39
C ASN A 299 12.71 -12.98 0.10
N VAL A 300 11.67 -12.79 -0.72
CA VAL A 300 10.57 -11.88 -0.46
C VAL A 300 9.33 -12.54 -1.04
N ASP A 301 8.42 -12.94 -0.17
CA ASP A 301 7.26 -13.74 -0.52
C ASP A 301 6.01 -13.00 -0.01
N GLU A 302 4.93 -12.93 -0.81
CA GLU A 302 3.63 -12.33 -0.47
C GLU A 302 3.71 -10.86 0.00
N LEU A 303 3.89 -9.92 -0.94
CA LEU A 303 3.98 -8.49 -0.64
C LEU A 303 2.82 -7.69 -1.26
N ALA A 304 2.12 -6.93 -0.42
CA ALA A 304 1.08 -5.99 -0.87
C ALA A 304 1.65 -4.60 -1.24
N SER A 305 0.75 -3.75 -1.77
CA SER A 305 1.00 -2.48 -2.48
C SER A 305 2.04 -1.50 -1.92
N GLY A 306 2.88 -0.96 -2.81
CA GLY A 306 3.91 0.08 -2.59
C GLY A 306 5.10 -0.08 -3.57
N ASP A 307 6.11 0.81 -3.55
CA ASP A 307 7.32 0.63 -4.37
C ASP A 307 8.23 -0.45 -3.77
N VAL A 308 8.64 -1.45 -4.56
CA VAL A 308 9.40 -2.60 -4.05
C VAL A 308 10.83 -2.62 -4.61
N THR A 309 11.84 -2.57 -3.74
CA THR A 309 13.25 -2.72 -4.09
C THR A 309 13.90 -3.89 -3.34
N VAL A 310 14.25 -4.97 -4.05
CA VAL A 310 14.81 -6.19 -3.45
C VAL A 310 16.23 -6.45 -3.94
N GLY A 311 17.16 -6.63 -3.01
CA GLY A 311 18.55 -6.99 -3.30
C GLY A 311 19.27 -5.91 -4.10
N LEU A 312 19.50 -4.75 -3.48
CA LEU A 312 20.28 -3.67 -4.07
C LEU A 312 21.67 -3.57 -3.42
N ALA A 313 22.70 -3.66 -4.26
CA ALA A 313 24.08 -3.62 -3.84
C ALA A 313 24.82 -2.49 -4.58
N TRP A 314 25.36 -1.55 -3.81
CA TRP A 314 26.06 -0.39 -4.34
C TRP A 314 27.47 -0.23 -3.75
N GLY A 315 28.46 -0.11 -4.63
CA GLY A 315 29.87 0.18 -4.29
C GLY A 315 30.44 1.39 -5.02
N ARG A 316 31.32 2.14 -4.33
CA ARG A 316 32.17 3.20 -4.92
C ARG A 316 33.63 3.01 -4.48
N GLN A 317 34.54 2.84 -5.44
CA GLN A 317 35.95 2.51 -5.19
C GLN A 317 36.96 3.40 -5.96
N VAL A 318 38.15 3.57 -5.38
CA VAL A 318 39.31 4.31 -5.94
C VAL A 318 40.45 3.38 -6.42
N SER A 319 40.71 2.21 -5.81
CA SER A 319 41.69 1.21 -6.33
C SER A 319 41.59 -0.18 -5.68
N GLY A 320 41.60 -1.26 -6.49
CA GLY A 320 41.87 -2.68 -6.08
C GLY A 320 40.73 -3.60 -5.57
N THR A 321 40.28 -4.55 -6.40
CA THR A 321 39.52 -5.84 -6.21
C THR A 321 38.08 -5.95 -5.64
N GLN A 322 37.25 -6.60 -6.49
CA GLN A 322 35.94 -7.27 -6.35
C GLN A 322 34.72 -6.43 -5.95
N GLU A 323 33.88 -6.14 -6.95
CA GLU A 323 32.59 -5.42 -6.94
C GLU A 323 31.39 -6.15 -6.29
N PRO A 324 30.18 -5.52 -6.17
CA PRO A 324 29.10 -6.05 -5.36
C PRO A 324 28.62 -7.36 -5.95
N LYS A 325 28.34 -8.32 -5.06
CA LYS A 325 27.90 -9.66 -5.47
C LYS A 325 26.54 -9.95 -4.88
N ILE A 326 25.57 -10.10 -5.77
CA ILE A 326 24.24 -10.63 -5.47
C ILE A 326 24.24 -12.08 -5.93
N ARG A 327 24.10 -13.01 -4.96
CA ARG A 327 24.15 -14.44 -5.26
C ARG A 327 22.79 -15.02 -5.61
N ARG A 328 21.74 -14.63 -4.89
CA ARG A 328 20.36 -15.08 -5.07
C ARG A 328 19.43 -13.98 -4.57
N THR A 329 18.45 -13.67 -5.38
CA THR A 329 17.32 -12.77 -5.13
C THR A 329 16.11 -13.51 -5.67
N ASN A 330 15.23 -13.93 -4.78
CA ASN A 330 13.97 -14.58 -5.10
C ASN A 330 12.85 -13.66 -4.63
N VAL A 331 11.82 -13.54 -5.45
CA VAL A 331 10.66 -12.69 -5.21
C VAL A 331 9.46 -13.45 -5.75
N ASP A 332 8.41 -13.58 -4.95
CA ASP A 332 7.21 -14.34 -5.27
C ASP A 332 5.97 -13.55 -4.84
N GLU A 333 4.92 -13.57 -5.66
CA GLU A 333 3.60 -12.99 -5.41
C GLU A 333 3.65 -11.51 -4.93
N LEU A 334 3.95 -10.59 -5.86
CA LEU A 334 4.03 -9.14 -5.60
C LEU A 334 2.87 -8.36 -6.21
N ALA A 335 2.15 -7.59 -5.38
CA ALA A 335 1.20 -6.58 -5.85
C ALA A 335 1.77 -5.17 -5.70
N SER A 336 2.46 -4.61 -6.70
CA SER A 336 3.22 -3.34 -6.57
C SER A 336 3.16 -2.46 -7.82
N ASP A 337 3.21 -1.14 -7.65
CA ASP A 337 3.21 -0.14 -8.74
C ASP A 337 4.58 -0.04 -9.46
N ASP A 338 5.69 -0.20 -8.73
CA ASP A 338 7.06 0.01 -9.27
C ASP A 338 8.05 -1.02 -8.66
N VAL A 339 8.50 -2.00 -9.45
CA VAL A 339 9.26 -3.16 -8.93
C VAL A 339 10.72 -3.16 -9.42
N LYS A 340 11.66 -3.23 -8.47
CA LYS A 340 13.11 -3.19 -8.71
C LYS A 340 13.80 -4.37 -8.02
N VAL A 341 14.17 -5.41 -8.77
CA VAL A 341 14.75 -6.64 -8.19
C VAL A 341 16.17 -6.91 -8.70
N GLY A 342 17.10 -7.18 -7.78
CA GLY A 342 18.46 -7.61 -8.10
C GLY A 342 19.25 -6.53 -8.85
N LEU A 343 19.46 -5.38 -8.20
CA LEU A 343 20.18 -4.25 -8.78
C LEU A 343 21.62 -4.20 -8.25
N ALA A 344 22.60 -4.23 -9.15
CA ALA A 344 24.01 -4.17 -8.78
C ALA A 344 24.73 -3.04 -9.50
N TRP A 345 25.37 -2.15 -8.72
CA TRP A 345 26.01 -0.95 -9.25
C TRP A 345 27.41 -0.76 -8.67
N GLY A 346 28.39 -0.54 -9.55
CA GLY A 346 29.79 -0.28 -9.19
C GLY A 346 30.40 0.92 -9.92
N ARG A 347 31.23 1.70 -9.23
CA ARG A 347 32.07 2.76 -9.83
C ARG A 347 33.53 2.59 -9.40
N GLN A 348 34.42 2.38 -10.36
CA GLN A 348 35.85 2.18 -10.14
C GLN A 348 36.76 3.14 -10.93
N VAL A 349 37.99 3.29 -10.46
CA VAL A 349 39.09 4.05 -11.11
C VAL A 349 40.22 3.12 -11.60
N SER A 350 40.53 1.98 -10.93
CA SER A 350 41.46 0.96 -11.46
C SER A 350 41.36 -0.41 -10.73
N GLY A 351 41.43 -1.51 -11.47
CA GLY A 351 41.49 -2.90 -10.92
C GLY A 351 40.30 -3.82 -11.27
N THR A 352 40.26 -5.03 -10.70
CA THR A 352 39.51 -6.19 -11.26
C THR A 352 38.14 -6.54 -10.66
N GLN A 353 37.27 -7.00 -11.60
CA GLN A 353 35.95 -7.67 -11.52
C GLN A 353 34.73 -6.84 -11.10
N GLU A 354 33.84 -6.60 -12.07
CA GLU A 354 32.54 -5.87 -12.03
C GLU A 354 31.35 -6.60 -11.34
N PRO A 355 30.15 -5.96 -11.20
CA PRO A 355 29.08 -6.48 -10.38
C PRO A 355 28.62 -7.82 -10.92
N LYS A 356 28.36 -8.75 -10.00
CA LYS A 356 27.93 -10.11 -10.37
C LYS A 356 26.59 -10.41 -9.78
N ILE A 357 25.60 -10.55 -10.65
CA ILE A 357 24.29 -11.09 -10.35
C ILE A 357 24.28 -12.55 -10.79
N ARG A 358 24.15 -13.47 -9.83
CA ARG A 358 24.22 -14.91 -10.13
C ARG A 358 22.88 -15.52 -10.50
N ARG A 359 21.81 -15.17 -9.80
CA ARG A 359 20.45 -15.64 -10.01
C ARG A 359 19.49 -14.60 -9.46
N THR A 360 18.54 -14.22 -10.30
CA THR A 360 17.36 -13.45 -9.93
C THR A 360 16.16 -14.20 -10.48
N ASN A 361 15.22 -14.55 -9.61
CA ASN A 361 13.96 -15.18 -9.95
C ASN A 361 12.85 -14.25 -9.45
N VAL A 362 11.83 -14.06 -10.28
CA VAL A 362 10.67 -13.24 -9.94
C VAL A 362 9.46 -13.90 -10.56
N ASP A 363 8.52 -14.33 -9.72
CA ASP A 363 7.36 -15.09 -10.12
C ASP A 363 6.10 -14.32 -9.63
N GLU A 364 5.03 -14.32 -10.43
CA GLU A 364 3.72 -13.70 -10.13
C GLU A 364 3.77 -12.21 -9.72
N LEU A 365 3.82 -11.32 -10.71
CA LEU A 365 3.89 -9.86 -10.53
C LEU A 365 2.63 -9.13 -11.01
N ALA A 366 2.02 -8.32 -10.14
CA ALA A 366 0.94 -7.40 -10.51
C ALA A 366 1.44 -6.16 -11.28
N SER A 367 0.49 -5.34 -11.75
CA SER A 367 0.67 -4.25 -12.72
C SER A 367 1.62 -3.15 -12.25
N GLY A 368 2.61 -2.76 -13.07
CA GLY A 368 3.57 -1.71 -12.72
C GLY A 368 4.82 -1.65 -13.62
N ASP A 369 5.71 -0.71 -13.32
CA ASP A 369 7.00 -0.49 -14.00
C ASP A 369 8.07 -1.46 -13.45
N VAL A 370 8.44 -2.50 -14.22
CA VAL A 370 9.24 -3.61 -13.68
C VAL A 370 10.68 -3.61 -14.19
N LYS A 371 11.64 -3.65 -13.27
CA LYS A 371 13.10 -3.61 -13.53
C LYS A 371 13.80 -4.76 -12.79
N VAL A 372 14.17 -5.82 -13.51
CA VAL A 372 14.75 -7.05 -12.93
C VAL A 372 16.17 -7.30 -13.44
N GLY A 373 17.09 -7.55 -12.52
CA GLY A 373 18.44 -8.02 -12.84
C GLY A 373 19.25 -7.01 -13.64
N LEU A 374 19.38 -5.78 -13.13
CA LEU A 374 20.18 -4.74 -13.79
C LEU A 374 21.58 -4.67 -13.19
N ALA A 375 22.59 -4.64 -14.05
CA ALA A 375 23.98 -4.52 -13.62
C ALA A 375 24.68 -3.36 -14.33
N TRP A 376 25.31 -2.47 -13.56
CA TRP A 376 26.06 -1.35 -14.10
C TRP A 376 27.47 -1.20 -13.51
N GLY A 377 28.43 -0.95 -14.40
CA GLY A 377 29.82 -0.64 -14.05
C GLY A 377 30.36 0.60 -14.78
N ARG A 378 31.13 1.43 -14.06
CA ARG A 378 31.93 2.51 -14.65
C ARG A 378 33.41 2.34 -14.30
N GLN A 379 34.27 2.20 -15.32
CA GLN A 379 35.70 1.91 -15.20
C GLN A 379 36.58 2.95 -15.93
N VAL A 380 37.86 3.05 -15.53
CA VAL A 380 38.89 3.88 -16.19
C VAL A 380 40.06 3.04 -16.75
N SER A 381 40.39 1.85 -16.19
CA SER A 381 41.36 0.90 -16.79
C SER A 381 41.34 -0.51 -16.13
N GLY A 382 41.39 -1.59 -16.92
CA GLY A 382 41.51 -2.98 -16.44
C GLY A 382 40.18 -3.79 -16.36
N THR A 383 40.26 -5.10 -16.07
CA THR A 383 39.36 -6.16 -16.61
C THR A 383 38.05 -6.57 -15.87
N GLN A 384 37.14 -7.07 -16.73
CA GLN A 384 35.87 -7.83 -16.61
C GLN A 384 34.62 -7.04 -16.23
N GLU A 385 33.74 -6.84 -17.23
CA GLU A 385 32.43 -6.18 -17.20
C GLU A 385 31.29 -6.92 -16.48
N PRO A 386 30.08 -6.30 -16.29
CA PRO A 386 29.05 -6.84 -15.41
C PRO A 386 28.61 -8.20 -15.90
N LYS A 387 28.39 -9.12 -14.95
CA LYS A 387 28.00 -10.49 -15.27
C LYS A 387 26.66 -10.83 -14.66
N ILE A 388 25.66 -10.99 -15.52
CA ILE A 388 24.36 -11.55 -15.18
C ILE A 388 24.35 -13.00 -15.63
N ARG A 389 24.21 -13.93 -14.69
CA ARG A 389 24.29 -15.37 -15.00
C ARG A 389 22.93 -15.99 -15.36
N ARG A 390 21.89 -15.63 -14.64
CA ARG A 390 20.51 -16.09 -14.86
C ARG A 390 19.55 -15.06 -14.29
N THR A 391 18.59 -14.68 -15.09
CA THR A 391 17.42 -13.92 -14.69
C THR A 391 16.21 -14.65 -15.25
N ASN A 392 15.30 -15.06 -14.39
CA ASN A 392 14.03 -15.69 -14.74
C ASN A 392 12.91 -14.78 -14.23
N VAL A 393 11.87 -14.62 -15.03
CA VAL A 393 10.74 -13.77 -14.73
C VAL A 393 9.50 -14.42 -15.34
N ASP A 394 8.57 -14.86 -14.51
CA ASP A 394 7.41 -15.66 -14.94
C ASP A 394 6.13 -14.93 -14.47
N GLU A 395 5.08 -14.90 -15.31
CA GLU A 395 3.75 -14.29 -15.04
C GLU A 395 3.78 -12.81 -14.62
N LEU A 396 3.83 -11.90 -15.62
CA LEU A 396 3.97 -10.46 -15.40
C LEU A 396 2.82 -9.63 -15.96
N ALA A 397 2.15 -8.87 -15.09
CA ALA A 397 1.10 -7.92 -15.47
C ALA A 397 1.66 -6.57 -16.02
N SER A 398 0.75 -5.68 -16.43
CA SER A 398 1.01 -4.57 -17.36
C SER A 398 1.86 -3.39 -16.86
N GLY A 399 2.79 -2.90 -17.70
CA GLY A 399 3.62 -1.68 -17.52
C GLY A 399 4.92 -1.72 -18.36
N ASP A 400 5.88 -0.80 -18.20
CA ASP A 400 7.20 -0.88 -18.88
C ASP A 400 8.06 -1.98 -18.25
N VAL A 401 8.54 -2.94 -19.04
CA VAL A 401 9.30 -4.09 -18.52
C VAL A 401 10.76 -4.07 -18.99
N LYS A 402 11.71 -4.10 -18.06
CA LYS A 402 13.16 -4.07 -18.30
C LYS A 402 13.85 -5.22 -17.56
N VAL A 403 14.20 -6.29 -18.26
CA VAL A 403 14.75 -7.51 -17.65
C VAL A 403 16.16 -7.80 -18.16
N GLY A 404 17.09 -8.06 -17.24
CA GLY A 404 18.42 -8.57 -17.54
C GLY A 404 19.26 -7.59 -18.36
N LEU A 405 19.33 -6.32 -17.97
CA LEU A 405 20.15 -5.33 -18.68
C LEU A 405 21.53 -5.19 -18.05
N ALA A 406 22.57 -5.15 -18.88
CA ALA A 406 23.93 -4.92 -18.42
C ALA A 406 24.59 -3.79 -19.23
N TRP A 407 25.20 -2.84 -18.52
CA TRP A 407 25.91 -1.74 -19.19
C TRP A 407 27.27 -1.44 -18.54
N GLY A 408 28.27 -1.12 -19.36
CA GLY A 408 29.61 -0.72 -18.96
C GLY A 408 30.15 0.52 -19.69
N ARG A 409 30.87 1.39 -18.98
CA ARG A 409 31.65 2.49 -19.60
C ARG A 409 33.15 2.27 -19.38
N GLN A 410 33.92 2.10 -20.47
CA GLN A 410 35.37 1.89 -20.42
C GLN A 410 36.20 2.99 -21.13
N VAL A 411 37.50 3.03 -20.80
CA VAL A 411 38.52 3.93 -21.39
C VAL A 411 39.71 3.15 -22.01
N SER A 412 40.03 1.91 -21.59
CA SER A 412 40.95 1.00 -22.31
C SER A 412 40.96 -0.44 -21.75
N GLY A 413 40.97 -1.46 -22.64
CA GLY A 413 41.35 -2.86 -22.35
C GLY A 413 40.30 -3.84 -21.74
N THR A 414 39.82 -4.77 -22.58
CA THR A 414 39.21 -6.13 -22.37
C THR A 414 37.89 -6.40 -21.58
N GLN A 415 37.05 -7.20 -22.27
CA GLN A 415 35.82 -7.98 -21.98
C GLN A 415 34.56 -7.22 -21.54
N GLU A 416 33.62 -7.07 -22.49
CA GLU A 416 32.28 -6.45 -22.40
C GLU A 416 31.22 -7.22 -21.60
N PRO A 417 30.03 -6.64 -21.32
CA PRO A 417 29.05 -7.20 -20.41
C PRO A 417 28.63 -8.58 -20.88
N LYS A 418 28.42 -9.49 -19.92
CA LYS A 418 28.02 -10.86 -20.23
C LYS A 418 26.71 -11.21 -19.56
N ILE A 419 25.68 -11.40 -20.38
CA ILE A 419 24.40 -11.98 -19.99
C ILE A 419 24.37 -13.43 -20.46
N ARG A 420 24.26 -14.38 -19.52
CA ARG A 420 24.33 -15.80 -19.86
C ARG A 420 22.98 -16.42 -20.22
N ARG A 421 21.93 -16.07 -19.48
CA ARG A 421 20.57 -16.54 -19.70
C ARG A 421 19.62 -15.52 -19.12
N THR A 422 18.63 -15.14 -19.90
CA THR A 422 17.45 -14.40 -19.47
C THR A 422 16.25 -15.16 -20.02
N ASN A 423 15.34 -15.57 -19.13
CA ASN A 423 14.08 -16.21 -19.50
C ASN A 423 12.97 -15.30 -19.02
N VAL A 424 11.96 -15.07 -19.87
CA VAL A 424 10.77 -14.32 -19.50
C VAL A 424 9.56 -14.96 -20.13
N ASP A 425 8.60 -15.39 -19.32
CA ASP A 425 7.43 -16.14 -19.77
C ASP A 425 6.16 -15.41 -19.32
N GLU A 426 5.14 -15.33 -20.19
CA GLU A 426 3.79 -14.75 -19.94
C GLU A 426 3.80 -13.25 -19.53
N LEU A 427 3.92 -12.37 -20.54
CA LEU A 427 4.09 -10.91 -20.38
C LEU A 427 2.93 -10.11 -20.98
N ALA A 428 2.28 -9.26 -20.18
CA ALA A 428 1.20 -8.37 -20.64
C ALA A 428 1.61 -6.88 -20.73
N SER A 429 2.58 -6.48 -21.56
CA SER A 429 3.22 -5.14 -21.53
C SER A 429 3.29 -4.37 -22.87
N ASP A 430 3.30 -3.03 -22.82
CA ASP A 430 3.34 -2.11 -23.97
C ASP A 430 4.78 -1.79 -24.49
N ASP A 431 5.82 -1.77 -23.64
CA ASP A 431 7.24 -1.58 -24.01
C ASP A 431 8.13 -2.53 -23.19
N VAL A 432 8.69 -3.53 -23.89
CA VAL A 432 9.42 -4.64 -23.28
C VAL A 432 10.87 -4.64 -23.76
N LYS A 433 11.82 -4.55 -22.82
CA LYS A 433 13.27 -4.60 -23.07
C LYS A 433 13.90 -5.76 -22.30
N VAL A 434 14.30 -6.81 -23.01
CA VAL A 434 14.82 -8.04 -22.39
C VAL A 434 16.22 -8.37 -22.88
N GLY A 435 17.13 -8.60 -21.94
CA GLY A 435 18.45 -9.13 -22.23
C GLY A 435 19.30 -8.18 -23.08
N LEU A 436 19.35 -6.88 -22.75
CA LEU A 436 20.16 -5.92 -23.50
C LEU A 436 21.55 -5.73 -22.86
N ALA A 437 22.58 -5.69 -23.68
CA ALA A 437 23.94 -5.41 -23.26
C ALA A 437 24.54 -4.25 -24.08
N TRP A 438 25.09 -3.24 -23.40
CA TRP A 438 25.76 -2.14 -24.10
C TRP A 438 27.13 -1.82 -23.50
N GLY A 439 28.04 -1.30 -24.34
CA GLY A 439 29.36 -0.82 -23.94
C GLY A 439 29.84 0.41 -24.71
N ARG A 440 30.65 1.27 -24.08
CA ARG A 440 31.40 2.33 -24.79
C ARG A 440 32.85 1.91 -24.96
N GLN A 441 33.28 1.72 -26.20
CA GLN A 441 34.59 1.18 -26.57
C GLN A 441 35.64 2.29 -26.80
N VAL A 442 36.85 2.05 -26.30
CA VAL A 442 38.10 2.68 -26.74
C VAL A 442 39.05 1.54 -27.11
N SER A 443 39.41 1.46 -28.39
CA SER A 443 40.28 0.49 -29.10
C SER A 443 40.68 -0.84 -28.40
N GLY A 444 40.44 -1.97 -29.08
CA GLY A 444 40.99 -3.29 -28.69
C GLY A 444 40.14 -4.11 -27.70
N THR A 445 38.82 -3.93 -27.68
CA THR A 445 37.86 -4.60 -26.79
C THR A 445 37.04 -5.68 -27.50
N GLN A 446 36.57 -6.70 -26.77
CA GLN A 446 35.66 -7.75 -27.28
C GLN A 446 34.21 -7.30 -27.06
N GLU A 447 33.36 -7.37 -28.08
CA GLU A 447 31.93 -6.99 -28.07
C GLU A 447 31.08 -7.63 -26.94
N PRO A 448 29.92 -7.04 -26.59
CA PRO A 448 29.04 -7.53 -25.53
C PRO A 448 28.55 -8.91 -25.92
N LYS A 449 28.36 -9.80 -24.94
CA LYS A 449 27.90 -11.16 -25.22
C LYS A 449 26.64 -11.51 -24.45
N ILE A 450 25.56 -11.73 -25.18
CA ILE A 450 24.34 -12.37 -24.71
C ILE A 450 24.37 -13.81 -25.23
N ARG A 451 24.21 -14.80 -24.35
CA ARG A 451 24.29 -16.22 -24.74
C ARG A 451 22.95 -16.83 -25.10
N ARG A 452 21.90 -16.52 -24.35
CA ARG A 452 20.53 -16.99 -24.55
C ARG A 452 19.58 -15.99 -23.94
N THR A 453 18.55 -15.65 -24.68
CA THR A 453 17.38 -14.92 -24.21
C THR A 453 16.18 -15.68 -24.73
N ASN A 454 15.35 -16.19 -23.83
CA ASN A 454 14.09 -16.83 -24.15
C ASN A 454 12.98 -15.88 -23.73
N VAL A 455 12.01 -15.65 -24.61
CA VAL A 455 10.83 -14.85 -24.29
C VAL A 455 9.63 -15.53 -24.93
N ASP A 456 8.70 -16.00 -24.11
CA ASP A 456 7.54 -16.77 -24.53
C ASP A 456 6.25 -16.02 -24.09
N GLU A 457 5.19 -16.08 -24.92
CA GLU A 457 3.85 -15.48 -24.64
C GLU A 457 3.84 -13.97 -24.29
N LEU A 458 4.14 -13.13 -25.29
CA LEU A 458 4.12 -11.66 -25.21
C LEU A 458 2.79 -11.04 -25.68
N ALA A 459 2.30 -10.03 -24.96
CA ALA A 459 1.26 -9.11 -25.42
C ALA A 459 1.80 -8.03 -26.40
N SER A 460 0.90 -7.30 -27.05
CA SER A 460 1.21 -6.37 -28.15
C SER A 460 1.89 -5.06 -27.68
N GLY A 461 3.12 -4.79 -28.14
CA GLY A 461 3.89 -3.59 -27.79
C GLY A 461 5.21 -3.42 -28.60
N ASP A 462 6.02 -2.38 -28.32
CA ASP A 462 7.39 -2.23 -28.85
C ASP A 462 8.35 -3.14 -28.06
N VAL A 463 8.79 -4.24 -28.66
CA VAL A 463 9.57 -5.26 -27.97
C VAL A 463 11.02 -5.28 -28.49
N LYS A 464 11.98 -5.08 -27.58
CA LYS A 464 13.43 -5.16 -27.84
C LYS A 464 14.04 -6.32 -27.05
N VAL A 465 14.45 -7.38 -27.75
CA VAL A 465 15.02 -8.59 -27.13
C VAL A 465 16.44 -8.82 -27.61
N GLY A 466 17.35 -9.13 -26.69
CA GLY A 466 18.65 -9.73 -27.02
C GLY A 466 19.65 -8.80 -27.72
N LEU A 467 19.48 -7.47 -27.65
CA LEU A 467 20.38 -6.54 -28.34
C LEU A 467 21.68 -6.35 -27.58
N ALA A 468 22.80 -6.60 -28.26
CA ALA A 468 24.14 -6.25 -27.83
C ALA A 468 24.69 -5.17 -28.76
N TRP A 469 25.19 -4.05 -28.24
CA TRP A 469 25.88 -3.06 -29.08
C TRP A 469 27.06 -2.37 -28.39
N GLY A 470 27.95 -1.79 -29.18
CA GLY A 470 29.13 -1.05 -28.71
C GLY A 470 29.31 0.26 -29.49
N ARG A 471 29.73 1.34 -28.82
CA ARG A 471 30.10 2.61 -29.51
C ARG A 471 31.61 2.78 -29.55
N GLN A 472 32.23 2.70 -30.73
CA GLN A 472 33.64 3.04 -30.94
C GLN A 472 33.87 4.55 -31.02
N VAL A 473 34.99 5.02 -30.45
CA VAL A 473 35.37 6.44 -30.43
C VAL A 473 36.32 6.81 -31.59
N SER A 474 36.78 5.86 -32.42
CA SER A 474 37.64 6.14 -33.58
C SER A 474 36.93 5.95 -34.93
N GLY A 475 36.60 7.08 -35.57
CA GLY A 475 36.75 7.34 -37.02
C GLY A 475 36.08 6.49 -38.11
N THR A 476 35.45 5.34 -37.84
CA THR A 476 34.85 4.50 -38.91
C THR A 476 33.44 4.06 -38.52
N GLN A 477 32.51 4.16 -39.49
CA GLN A 477 31.11 3.76 -39.39
C GLN A 477 30.97 2.41 -38.67
N GLY A 478 30.24 2.42 -37.55
CA GLY A 478 30.04 1.23 -36.73
C GLY A 478 28.98 0.32 -37.33
N ASN A 479 29.32 -0.96 -37.51
CA ASN A 479 28.35 -2.01 -37.76
C ASN A 479 27.58 -2.29 -36.46
N VAL A 480 26.25 -2.26 -36.54
CA VAL A 480 25.35 -2.77 -35.50
C VAL A 480 25.14 -4.25 -35.79
N SER A 481 25.71 -5.14 -34.98
CA SER A 481 25.39 -6.58 -35.01
C SER A 481 24.11 -6.81 -34.20
N VAL A 482 23.00 -7.03 -34.89
CA VAL A 482 21.73 -7.48 -34.29
C VAL A 482 21.72 -9.00 -34.35
N ASP A 483 22.20 -9.67 -33.30
CA ASP A 483 22.02 -11.12 -33.15
C ASP A 483 20.63 -11.40 -32.54
N CYS A 484 19.60 -11.39 -33.40
CA CYS A 484 18.28 -11.91 -33.03
C CYS A 484 18.34 -13.44 -32.91
N PHE A 485 18.51 -13.97 -31.71
CA PHE A 485 18.17 -15.36 -31.38
C PHE A 485 16.92 -15.37 -30.51
N GLY A 486 15.76 -15.14 -31.13
CA GLY A 486 14.45 -15.49 -30.58
C GLY A 486 13.82 -16.55 -31.49
N ARG A 487 13.38 -17.68 -30.92
CA ARG A 487 12.27 -18.43 -31.52
C ARG A 487 11.02 -17.75 -30.99
N ALA A 488 10.27 -17.12 -31.89
CA ALA A 488 8.90 -16.69 -31.63
C ALA A 488 7.97 -17.91 -31.57
#